data_AF-A0A5K1FMD9-F1
#
_entry.id   AF-A0A5K1FMD9-F1
#
_cell.length_a   1.000
_cell.length_b   1.000
_cell.length_c   1.000
_cell.angle_alpha   90.00
_cell.angle_beta   90.00
_cell.angle_gamma   90.00
#
_symmetry.space_group_name_H-M   'P 1'
#
loop_
_entity.id
_entity.type
_entity.pdbx_description
1 polymer ?
#
loop_
_entity_poly.entity_id
_entity_poly.type
_entity_poly.pdbx_seq_one_letter_code
_entity_poly.pdbx_strand_id
1 'polypeptide(L)' 'MERKHAGLGAVWCALTKKPMRASIVGEAVILVPYQREHVPRYHQWMTDPALIEATASEPLTLDQEYEMQTSWVQDPN' A
#
# COMPACT_ATOMS: atom_id res chain seq x y z
N MET A 1 -29.85 -7.35 -24.28
CA MET A 1 -29.66 -6.58 -23.04
C MET A 1 -28.43 -7.12 -22.36
N GLU A 2 -27.26 -6.62 -22.76
CA GLU A 2 -25.97 -7.10 -22.26
C GLU A 2 -25.23 -5.87 -21.79
N ARG A 3 -25.27 -5.62 -20.47
CA ARG A 3 -24.61 -4.47 -19.87
C ARG A 3 -23.13 -4.80 -19.80
N LYS A 4 -22.35 -4.24 -20.74
CA LYS A 4 -20.90 -4.19 -20.63
C LYS A 4 -20.55 -3.27 -19.45
N HIS A 5 -20.21 -3.86 -18.31
CA HIS A 5 -19.53 -3.15 -17.23
C HIS A 5 -18.11 -2.85 -17.71
N ALA A 6 -17.93 -1.67 -18.31
CA ALA A 6 -16.62 -1.11 -18.58
C ALA A 6 -15.90 -0.93 -17.24
N GLY A 7 -14.81 -1.69 -17.07
CA GLY A 7 -14.08 -1.84 -15.83
C GLY A 7 -13.44 -0.54 -15.35
N LEU A 8 -13.83 -0.14 -14.14
CA LEU A 8 -13.13 0.88 -13.34
C LEU A 8 -11.66 0.50 -13.02
N GLY A 9 -11.26 -0.76 -13.23
CA GLY A 9 -9.87 -1.22 -13.06
C GLY A 9 -8.90 -0.73 -14.14
N ALA A 10 -9.37 -0.37 -15.35
CA ALA A 10 -8.49 0.05 -16.44
C ALA A 10 -8.11 1.53 -16.38
N VAL A 11 -8.93 2.37 -15.72
CA VAL A 11 -8.76 3.83 -15.76
C VAL A 11 -7.65 4.32 -14.82
N TRP A 12 -7.39 3.60 -13.72
CA TRP A 12 -6.39 4.06 -12.75
C TRP A 12 -4.94 3.76 -13.17
N CYS A 13 -4.72 2.70 -13.96
CA CYS A 13 -3.41 2.35 -14.51
C CYS A 13 -2.89 3.38 -15.54
N ALA A 14 -3.77 4.22 -16.11
CA ALA A 14 -3.43 5.09 -17.23
C ALA A 14 -2.79 6.44 -16.86
N LEU A 15 -2.88 6.92 -15.61
CA LEU A 15 -2.56 8.31 -15.28
C LEU A 15 -1.24 8.55 -14.51
N THR A 16 -0.56 7.51 -14.03
CA THR A 16 0.80 7.63 -13.44
C THR A 16 1.61 6.38 -13.76
N LYS A 17 2.20 6.29 -14.95
CA LYS A 17 2.96 5.11 -15.39
C LYS A 17 4.33 5.02 -14.71
N LYS A 18 4.35 4.55 -13.46
CA LYS A 18 5.44 3.69 -12.99
C LYS A 18 4.89 2.27 -12.99
N PRO A 19 5.40 1.35 -13.82
CA PRO A 19 4.91 -0.02 -13.81
C PRO A 19 5.21 -0.63 -12.43
N MET A 20 4.17 -0.93 -11.66
CA MET A 20 4.30 -1.75 -10.47
C MET A 20 4.78 -3.13 -10.91
N ARG A 21 5.98 -3.50 -10.46
CA ARG A 21 6.68 -4.70 -10.97
C ARG A 21 6.06 -6.03 -10.55
N ALA A 22 5.21 -6.05 -9.52
CA ALA A 22 4.47 -7.23 -9.08
C ALA A 22 3.11 -6.80 -8.51
N SER A 23 2.08 -7.61 -8.69
CA SER A 23 0.78 -7.45 -8.03
C SER A 23 0.04 -8.78 -7.98
N ILE A 24 -0.74 -9.02 -6.93
CA ILE A 24 -1.64 -10.16 -6.81
C ILE A 24 -3.08 -9.63 -6.84
N VAL A 25 -3.90 -10.09 -7.78
CA VAL A 25 -5.26 -9.59 -7.99
C VAL A 25 -6.25 -10.64 -7.49
N GLY A 26 -7.08 -10.27 -6.51
CA GLY A 26 -8.26 -11.02 -6.08
C GLY A 26 -9.56 -10.37 -6.59
N GLU A 27 -10.70 -10.95 -6.23
CA GLU A 27 -12.02 -10.46 -6.66
C GLU A 27 -12.35 -9.06 -6.09
N ALA A 28 -11.99 -8.81 -4.83
CA ALA A 28 -12.30 -7.56 -4.13
C ALA A 28 -11.06 -6.72 -3.77
N VAL A 29 -9.85 -7.28 -3.88
CA VAL A 29 -8.62 -6.68 -3.37
C VAL A 29 -7.48 -6.88 -4.35
N ILE A 30 -6.61 -5.89 -4.47
CA ILE A 30 -5.34 -5.99 -5.19
C ILE A 30 -4.21 -5.77 -4.17
N LEU A 31 -3.29 -6.72 -4.10
CA LEU A 31 -2.07 -6.60 -3.31
C LEU A 31 -0.94 -6.11 -4.20
N VAL A 32 -0.22 -5.11 -3.70
CA VAL A 32 0.83 -4.39 -4.42
C VAL A 32 2.03 -4.22 -3.49
N PRO A 33 3.26 -4.11 -4.01
CA PRO A 33 4.42 -3.80 -3.18
C PRO A 33 4.18 -2.55 -2.34
N TYR A 34 4.63 -2.59 -1.09
CA TYR A 34 4.57 -1.44 -0.20
C TYR A 34 5.54 -0.36 -0.71
N GLN A 35 5.01 0.79 -1.10
CA GLN A 35 5.77 1.90 -1.67
C GLN A 35 5.70 3.13 -0.77
N ARG A 36 6.62 4.07 -1.00
CA ARG A 36 6.73 5.33 -0.25
C ARG A 36 5.40 6.10 -0.21
N GLU A 37 4.60 6.05 -1.27
CA GLU A 37 3.31 6.73 -1.37
C GLU A 37 2.24 6.15 -0.42
N HIS A 38 2.43 4.94 0.09
CA HIS A 38 1.52 4.29 1.04
C HIS A 38 1.79 4.71 2.49
N VAL A 39 3.00 5.21 2.79
CA VAL A 39 3.45 5.56 4.15
C VAL A 39 2.48 6.50 4.88
N PRO A 40 1.96 7.59 4.28
CA PRO A 40 1.04 8.48 5.01
C PRO A 40 -0.26 7.79 5.46
N ARG A 41 -0.80 6.88 4.65
CA ARG A 41 -2.01 6.14 5.01
C ARG A 41 -1.71 5.07 6.06
N TYR A 42 -0.60 4.37 5.92
CA TYR A 42 -0.16 3.40 6.92
C TYR A 42 0.07 4.06 8.28
N HIS A 43 0.78 5.20 8.30
CA HIS A 43 1.00 5.98 9.52
C HIS A 43 -0.32 6.39 10.19
N GLN A 44 -1.33 6.82 9.43
CA GLN A 44 -2.66 7.13 9.99
C GLN A 44 -3.28 5.92 10.71
N TRP A 45 -3.17 4.71 10.14
CA TRP A 45 -3.64 3.51 10.82
C TRP A 45 -2.83 3.21 12.08
N MET A 46 -1.51 3.36 12.01
CA MET A 46 -0.60 3.16 13.14
C MET A 46 -0.64 4.28 14.19
N THR A 47 -1.65 5.15 14.15
CA THR A 47 -1.98 6.05 15.27
C THR A 47 -3.05 5.48 16.20
N ASP A 48 -3.73 4.39 15.81
CA ASP A 48 -4.73 3.71 16.63
C ASP A 48 -4.05 2.83 17.69
N PRO A 49 -4.22 3.11 19.00
CA PRO A 49 -3.62 2.32 20.07
C PRO A 49 -4.01 0.84 20.04
N ALA A 50 -5.25 0.51 19.66
CA ALA A 50 -5.71 -0.87 19.60
C ALA A 50 -5.00 -1.64 18.47
N LEU A 51 -4.73 -0.95 17.35
CA LEU A 51 -3.98 -1.54 16.24
C LEU A 51 -2.52 -1.77 16.63
N ILE A 52 -1.87 -0.77 17.25
CA ILE A 52 -0.50 -0.86 17.74
C ILE A 52 -0.34 -2.03 18.72
N GLU A 53 -1.25 -2.17 19.69
CA GLU A 53 -1.26 -3.27 20.65
C GLU A 53 -1.45 -4.62 19.95
N ALA A 54 -2.43 -4.72 19.05
CA ALA A 54 -2.73 -5.96 18.34
C ALA A 54 -1.57 -6.44 17.43
N THR A 55 -0.76 -5.52 16.91
CA THR A 55 0.40 -5.84 16.05
C THR A 55 1.72 -5.88 16.81
N ALA A 56 1.72 -5.63 18.12
CA ALA A 56 2.91 -5.46 18.96
C ALA A 56 3.93 -4.47 18.34
N SER A 57 3.42 -3.42 17.70
CA SER A 57 4.25 -2.39 17.08
C SER A 57 4.58 -1.28 18.07
N GLU A 58 5.59 -0.48 17.74
CA GLU A 58 5.87 0.76 18.46
C GLU A 58 5.32 1.95 17.66
N PRO A 59 4.85 3.02 18.33
CA PRO A 59 4.45 4.24 17.64
C PRO A 59 5.69 4.93 17.05
N LEU A 60 5.64 5.23 15.75
CA LEU A 60 6.70 5.91 15.03
C LEU A 60 6.26 7.28 14.54
N THR A 61 7.19 8.21 14.39
CA THR A 61 6.95 9.45 13.66
C THR A 61 6.81 9.15 12.16
N LEU A 62 6.14 10.05 11.42
CA LEU A 62 5.99 9.88 9.97
C LEU A 62 7.35 9.75 9.24
N ASP A 63 8.39 10.45 9.70
CA ASP A 63 9.73 10.35 9.12
C ASP A 63 10.38 8.99 9.40
N GLN A 64 10.20 8.45 10.61
CA GLN A 64 10.67 7.10 10.95
C GLN A 64 9.97 6.02 10.11
N GLU A 65 8.68 6.18 9.81
CA GLU A 65 7.96 5.29 8.90
C GLU A 65 8.54 5.32 7.47
N TYR A 66 8.99 6.48 7.00
CA TYR A 66 9.69 6.59 5.73
C TYR A 66 11.06 5.91 5.75
N GLU A 67 11.79 6.00 6.86
CA GLU A 67 13.07 5.31 7.05
C GLU A 67 12.88 3.79 7.04
N MET A 68 11.89 3.28 7.78
CA MET A 68 11.55 1.85 7.81
C MET A 68 11.07 1.34 6.45
N GLN A 69 10.23 2.10 5.74
CA GLN A 69 9.83 1.72 4.39
C GLN A 69 11.03 1.62 3.45
N THR A 70 12.01 2.51 3.60
CA THR A 70 13.23 2.51 2.80
C THR A 70 14.10 1.30 3.14
N SER A 71 14.27 0.96 4.42
CA SER A 71 15.07 -0.19 4.84
C SER A 71 14.49 -1.51 4.33
N TRP A 72 13.16 -1.67 4.36
CA TRP A 72 12.49 -2.85 3.82
C TRP A 72 12.61 -2.99 2.30
N VAL A 73 12.55 -1.88 1.56
CA VAL A 73 12.71 -1.92 0.10
C VAL A 73 14.15 -2.21 -0.32
N GLN A 74 15.12 -1.85 0.53
CA GLN A 74 16.55 -2.04 0.27
C GLN A 74 17.12 -3.31 0.91
N ASP A 75 16.30 -4.11 1.58
CA ASP A 75 16.72 -5.34 2.24
C ASP A 75 17.32 -6.31 1.20
N PRO A 76 18.59 -6.74 1.34
CA PRO A 76 19.20 -7.68 0.42
C PRO A 76 18.50 -9.04 0.52
N ASN A 77 18.04 -9.56 -0.63
CA ASN A 77 17.52 -10.94 -0.76
C ASN A 77 18.59 -12.01 -0.52
#